data_AF-A0A0Q8BF43-F1
#
_entry.id   AF-A0A0Q8BF43-F1
#
_cell.length_a   1.000
_cell.length_b   1.000
_cell.length_c   1.000
_cell.angle_alpha   90.00
_cell.angle_beta   90.00
_cell.angle_gamma   90.00
#
_symmetry.space_group_name_H-M   'P 1'
#
loop_
_entity.id
_entity.type
_entity.pdbx_description
1 polymer ?
#
loop_
_entity_poly.entity_id
_entity_poly.type
_entity_poly.pdbx_seq_one_letter_code
_entity_poly.pdbx_strand_id
1 'polypeptide(L)'
;MIAMLALCPIRLKNFASLQIGKQLRKINDQWWIMLAAEETKTGRADERPLPAILTPIIDQWIDTYRPCFLRPGDALWASTAGGALAYTYVGPIITEATRRELGVAVNPHLFRDCAVFTLAHNAGSEMGVGTFAAHRPARNRDSLQPRQ
;
A
#
# COMPACT_ATOMS: atom_id res chain seq x y z
N MET A 1 2.41 8.00 5.10
CA MET A 1 3.40 6.91 4.92
C MET A 1 3.37 5.90 6.07
N ILE A 2 3.58 6.30 7.33
CA ILE A 2 3.64 5.40 8.50
C ILE A 2 2.39 4.52 8.65
N ALA A 3 1.20 5.11 8.63
CA ALA A 3 -0.06 4.36 8.79
C ALA A 3 -0.24 3.23 7.76
N MET A 4 0.14 3.47 6.49
CA MET A 4 0.09 2.44 5.45
C MET A 4 1.07 1.30 5.73
N LEU A 5 2.29 1.57 6.20
CA LEU A 5 3.26 0.51 6.50
C LEU A 5 2.89 -0.30 7.74
N ALA A 6 2.29 0.35 8.75
CA ALA A 6 1.84 -0.30 9.96
C ALA A 6 0.65 -1.25 9.71
N LEU A 7 -0.31 -0.82 8.88
CA LEU A 7 -1.54 -1.58 8.61
C LEU A 7 -1.46 -2.46 7.36
N CYS A 8 -0.51 -2.17 6.46
CA CYS A 8 -0.37 -2.85 5.18
C CYS A 8 1.11 -3.09 4.87
N PRO A 9 1.72 -4.12 5.48
CA PRO A 9 3.14 -4.39 5.31
C PRO A 9 3.41 -4.83 3.86
N ILE A 10 4.06 -3.96 3.09
CA ILE A 10 4.59 -4.28 1.76
C ILE A 10 6.08 -4.00 1.71
N ARG A 11 6.79 -4.60 0.74
CA ARG A 11 8.22 -4.34 0.58
C ARG A 11 8.46 -2.85 0.34
N LEU A 12 9.47 -2.28 0.99
CA LEU A 12 9.82 -0.86 0.87
C LEU A 12 10.01 -0.44 -0.59
N LYS A 13 10.60 -1.32 -1.42
CA LYS A 13 10.77 -1.09 -2.86
C LYS A 13 9.42 -0.89 -3.57
N ASN A 14 8.46 -1.77 -3.30
CA ASN A 14 7.12 -1.71 -3.89
C ASN A 14 6.34 -0.52 -3.33
N PHE A 15 6.51 -0.22 -2.04
CA PHE A 15 5.92 0.95 -1.40
C PHE A 15 6.39 2.25 -2.04
N ALA A 16 7.71 2.37 -2.29
CA ALA A 16 8.29 3.53 -2.95
C ALA A 16 7.81 3.69 -4.40
N SER A 17 7.53 2.58 -5.10
CA SER A 17 7.15 2.58 -6.51
C SER A 17 5.65 2.63 -6.78
N LEU A 18 4.79 2.80 -5.76
CA LEU A 18 3.34 2.85 -5.95
C LEU A 18 2.95 4.00 -6.90
N GLN A 19 2.18 3.68 -7.94
CA GLN A 19 1.57 4.67 -8.83
C GLN A 19 0.04 4.62 -8.69
N ILE A 20 -0.56 5.80 -8.62
CA ILE A 20 -2.01 5.99 -8.61
C ILE A 20 -2.56 5.53 -9.96
N GLY A 21 -3.63 4.73 -9.95
CA GLY A 21 -4.23 4.15 -11.15
C GLY A 21 -3.55 2.86 -11.65
N LYS A 22 -2.35 2.51 -11.16
CA LYS A 22 -1.69 1.23 -11.46
C LYS A 22 -1.67 0.32 -10.25
N GLN A 23 -0.69 0.50 -9.36
CA GLN A 23 -0.53 -0.33 -8.16
C GLN A 23 -1.41 0.13 -7.00
N LEU A 24 -1.87 1.39 -6.99
CA LEU A 24 -2.86 1.88 -6.04
C LEU A 24 -4.12 2.33 -6.80
N ARG A 25 -5.25 1.66 -6.56
CA ARG A 25 -6.52 1.92 -7.26
C ARG A 25 -7.68 2.10 -6.29
N LYS A 26 -8.59 3.02 -6.59
CA LYS A 26 -9.85 3.18 -5.85
C LYS A 26 -10.92 2.31 -6.51
N ILE A 27 -11.51 1.39 -5.74
CA ILE A 27 -12.56 0.46 -6.17
C ILE A 27 -13.65 0.52 -5.11
N ASN A 28 -14.88 0.90 -5.49
CA ASN A 28 -16.03 1.04 -4.59
C ASN A 28 -15.69 1.87 -3.33
N ASP A 29 -15.10 3.05 -3.52
CA ASP A 29 -14.66 3.97 -2.46
C ASP A 29 -13.61 3.44 -1.47
N GLN A 30 -13.00 2.29 -1.77
CA GLN A 30 -11.91 1.74 -1.00
C GLN A 30 -10.63 1.69 -1.83
N TRP A 31 -9.49 1.98 -1.22
CA TRP A 31 -8.20 1.87 -1.90
C TRP A 31 -7.70 0.42 -1.88
N TRP A 32 -7.14 -0.02 -3.01
CA TRP A 32 -6.59 -1.35 -3.21
C TRP A 32 -5.14 -1.26 -3.65
N ILE A 33 -4.33 -2.17 -3.12
CA ILE A 33 -3.00 -2.46 -3.64
C ILE A 33 -3.13 -3.55 -4.69
N MET A 34 -2.54 -3.33 -5.85
CA MET A 34 -2.54 -4.21 -7.02
C MET A 34 -1.09 -4.40 -7.49
N LEU A 35 -0.36 -5.31 -6.87
CA LEU A 35 1.02 -5.62 -7.24
C LEU A 35 1.03 -6.89 -8.10
N ALA A 36 1.53 -6.79 -9.33
CA ALA A 36 1.62 -7.93 -10.23
C ALA A 36 2.68 -8.93 -9.75
N ALA A 37 2.60 -10.18 -10.22
CA ALA A 37 3.51 -11.24 -9.79
C ALA A 37 4.99 -10.87 -10.03
N GLU A 38 5.27 -10.20 -11.15
CA GLU A 38 6.59 -9.72 -11.58
C GLU A 38 7.16 -8.64 -10.66
N GLU A 39 6.27 -7.91 -9.95
CA GLU A 39 6.64 -6.87 -9.00
C GLU A 39 6.90 -7.44 -7.59
N THR A 40 6.66 -8.74 -7.38
CA THR A 40 6.85 -9.40 -6.09
C THR A 40 8.05 -10.35 -6.11
N LYS A 41 8.85 -10.35 -5.03
CA LYS A 41 9.98 -11.28 -4.89
C LYS A 41 9.55 -12.75 -4.85
N THR A 42 8.29 -13.03 -4.56
CA THR A 42 7.73 -14.39 -4.46
C THR A 42 7.07 -14.87 -5.76
N GLY A 43 6.99 -14.03 -6.80
CA GLY A 43 6.28 -14.36 -8.02
C GLY A 43 4.77 -14.55 -7.84
N ARG A 44 4.19 -13.96 -6.78
CA ARG A 44 2.76 -14.06 -6.46
C ARG A 44 2.19 -12.66 -6.42
N ALA A 45 1.18 -12.39 -7.25
CA ALA A 45 0.48 -11.12 -7.21
C ALA A 45 -0.07 -10.85 -5.79
N ASP A 46 0.00 -9.60 -5.35
CA ASP A 46 -0.56 -9.12 -4.09
C ASP A 46 -1.65 -8.09 -4.43
N GLU A 47 -2.89 -8.59 -4.49
CA GLU A 47 -4.09 -7.82 -4.76
C GLU A 47 -4.98 -7.84 -3.51
N ARG A 48 -5.07 -6.70 -2.82
CA ARG A 48 -5.86 -6.62 -1.58
C ARG A 48 -6.36 -5.22 -1.27
N PRO A 49 -7.52 -5.11 -0.59
CA PRO A 49 -7.99 -3.84 -0.09
C PRO A 49 -7.10 -3.33 1.04
N LEU A 50 -6.92 -2.02 1.08
CA LEU A 50 -6.42 -1.32 2.26
C LEU A 50 -7.53 -1.22 3.30
N PRO A 51 -7.22 -1.32 4.60
CA PRO A 51 -8.19 -1.06 5.67
C PRO A 51 -8.93 0.26 5.46
N ALA A 52 -10.26 0.26 5.62
CA ALA A 52 -11.11 1.41 5.33
C ALA A 52 -10.70 2.69 6.07
N ILE A 53 -10.10 2.56 7.26
CA ILE A 53 -9.53 3.68 8.03
C ILE A 53 -8.46 4.46 7.28
N LEU A 54 -7.76 3.83 6.33
CA LEU A 54 -6.74 4.49 5.51
C LEU A 54 -7.34 5.31 4.37
N THR A 55 -8.58 5.04 3.96
CA THR A 55 -9.18 5.72 2.80
C THR A 55 -9.18 7.25 2.95
N PRO A 56 -9.77 7.85 4.00
CA PRO A 56 -9.78 9.30 4.14
C PRO A 56 -8.38 9.90 4.27
N ILE A 57 -7.43 9.16 4.85
CA ILE A 57 -6.03 9.60 4.99
C ILE A 57 -5.33 9.65 3.63
N ILE A 58 -5.57 8.63 2.80
CA ILE A 58 -5.01 8.55 1.45
C ILE A 58 -5.64 9.60 0.54
N ASP A 59 -6.96 9.79 0.61
CA ASP A 59 -7.68 10.82 -0.13
C ASP A 59 -7.11 12.22 0.22
N GLN A 60 -6.97 12.54 1.51
CA GLN A 60 -6.39 13.81 1.95
C GLN A 60 -4.95 14.00 1.44
N TRP A 61 -4.12 12.94 1.46
CA TRP A 61 -2.78 12.99 0.88
C TRP A 61 -2.82 13.31 -0.61
N ILE A 62 -3.61 12.58 -1.39
CA ILE A 62 -3.66 12.69 -2.85
C ILE A 62 -4.26 14.03 -3.29
N ASP A 63 -5.31 14.50 -2.63
CA ASP A 63 -6.10 15.65 -3.06
C ASP A 63 -5.60 16.98 -2.49
N THR A 64 -5.00 16.96 -1.30
CA THR A 64 -4.58 18.19 -0.60
C THR A 64 -3.08 18.41 -0.61
N TYR A 65 -2.29 17.42 -0.18
CA TYR A 65 -0.86 17.63 0.08
C TYR A 65 0.01 17.32 -1.14
N ARG A 66 -0.29 16.25 -1.86
CA ARG A 66 0.47 15.81 -3.04
C ARG A 66 0.51 16.85 -4.17
N PRO A 67 -0.56 17.61 -4.46
CA PRO A 67 -0.53 18.64 -5.50
C PRO A 67 0.42 19.82 -5.18
N CYS A 68 0.83 19.99 -3.92
CA CYS A 68 1.81 21.01 -3.53
C CYS A 68 3.24 20.69 -3.98
N PHE A 69 3.50 19.47 -4.47
CA PHE A 69 4.82 19.06 -4.95
C PHE A 69 4.99 19.34 -6.45
N LEU A 70 6.25 19.50 -6.87
CA LEU A 70 6.56 19.82 -8.25
C LEU A 70 6.33 18.60 -9.16
N ARG A 71 5.34 18.66 -10.06
CA ARG A 71 5.12 17.64 -11.12
C ARG A 71 5.15 16.18 -10.61
N PRO A 72 4.26 15.78 -9.68
CA PRO A 72 4.30 14.46 -9.06
C PRO A 72 3.94 13.30 -10.03
N GLY A 73 3.40 13.61 -11.21
CA GLY A 73 3.02 12.61 -12.22
C GLY A 73 1.96 11.65 -11.68
N ASP A 74 2.19 10.35 -11.84
CA ASP A 74 1.32 9.28 -11.29
C ASP A 74 1.86 8.69 -9.98
N ALA A 75 3.05 9.10 -9.53
CA ALA A 75 3.69 8.51 -8.35
C ALA A 75 2.91 8.88 -7.07
N LEU A 76 2.62 7.90 -6.22
CA LEU A 76 1.92 8.15 -4.95
C LEU A 76 2.74 9.06 -4.04
N TRP A 77 4.05 8.82 -3.95
CA TRP A 77 4.97 9.61 -3.15
C TRP A 77 5.69 10.62 -4.05
N ALA A 78 5.47 11.90 -3.76
CA ALA A 78 6.07 13.01 -4.51
C ALA A 78 7.33 13.53 -3.83
N SER A 79 8.29 14.00 -4.64
CA SER A 79 9.53 14.62 -4.19
C SER A 79 9.46 16.15 -4.25
N THR A 80 10.13 16.84 -3.32
CA THR A 80 10.29 18.31 -3.39
C THR A 80 11.16 18.74 -4.57
N ALA A 81 12.10 17.89 -5.01
CA ALA A 81 12.87 18.09 -6.24
C ALA A 81 12.05 17.82 -7.52
N GLY A 82 10.83 17.31 -7.34
CA GLY A 82 9.87 17.00 -8.38
C GLY A 82 9.87 15.54 -8.82
N GLY A 83 8.73 15.12 -9.39
CA GLY A 83 8.50 13.73 -9.79
C GLY A 83 8.34 12.79 -8.58
N ALA A 84 8.67 11.52 -8.82
CA ALA A 84 8.54 10.46 -7.82
C ALA A 84 9.61 10.58 -6.71
N LEU A 85 9.21 10.31 -5.47
CA LEU A 85 10.14 10.18 -4.36
C LEU A 85 11.05 8.96 -4.58
N ALA A 86 12.36 9.20 -4.64
CA ALA A 86 13.31 8.12 -4.84
C ALA A 86 13.33 7.14 -3.66
N TYR A 87 13.42 5.84 -3.97
CA TYR A 87 13.40 4.74 -3.00
C TYR A 87 14.37 4.93 -1.82
N THR A 88 15.56 5.46 -2.10
CA THR A 88 16.61 5.71 -1.10
C THR A 88 16.20 6.71 -0.02
N TYR A 89 15.25 7.61 -0.30
CA TYR A 89 14.76 8.60 0.65
C TYR A 89 13.57 8.13 1.48
N VAL A 90 12.82 7.13 1.01
CA VAL A 90 11.62 6.63 1.69
C VAL A 90 11.96 6.10 3.09
N GLY A 91 13.02 5.30 3.22
CA GLY A 91 13.45 4.77 4.52
C GLY A 91 13.86 5.84 5.53
N PRO A 92 14.77 6.77 5.16
CA PRO A 92 15.12 7.92 5.99
C PRO A 92 13.91 8.77 6.39
N ILE A 93 12.99 9.07 5.47
CA ILE A 93 11.79 9.86 5.77
C ILE A 93 10.91 9.17 6.83
N ILE A 94 10.72 7.84 6.72
CA ILE A 94 9.95 7.08 7.71
C ILE A 94 10.66 7.09 9.07
N THR A 95 11.97 6.87 9.08
CA THR A 95 12.78 6.83 10.30
C THR A 95 12.75 8.18 11.01
N GLU A 96 12.86 9.27 10.27
CA GLU A 96 12.83 10.61 10.83
C GLU A 96 11.42 11.01 11.29
N ALA A 97 10.39 10.70 10.49
CA ALA A 97 9.01 10.96 10.89
C ALA A 97 8.64 10.21 12.18
N THR A 98 9.07 8.95 12.33
CA THR A 98 8.81 8.19 13.56
C THR A 98 9.59 8.72 14.75
N ARG A 99 10.85 9.11 14.57
CA ARG A 99 11.64 9.79 15.60
C ARG A 99 10.93 11.07 16.07
N ARG A 100 10.44 11.89 15.15
CA ARG A 100 9.80 13.17 15.45
C ARG A 100 8.46 13.00 16.15
N GLU A 101 7.59 12.14 15.63
CA GLU A 101 6.21 12.02 16.11
C GLU A 101 6.07 11.07 17.31
N LEU A 102 6.94 10.06 17.43
CA LEU A 102 6.83 8.99 18.44
C LEU A 102 8.02 8.96 19.41
N GLY A 103 9.03 9.82 19.22
CA GLY A 103 10.27 9.83 20.01
C GLY A 103 11.22 8.66 19.72
N VAL A 104 10.84 7.73 18.84
CA VAL A 104 11.62 6.51 18.53
C VAL A 104 11.81 6.39 17.03
N ALA A 105 13.07 6.21 16.62
CA ALA A 105 13.42 5.96 15.23
C ALA A 105 13.06 4.51 14.85
N VAL A 106 12.02 4.34 14.04
CA VAL A 106 11.58 3.01 13.57
C VAL A 106 11.98 2.84 12.11
N ASN A 107 12.88 1.89 11.85
CA ASN A 107 13.24 1.50 10.49
C ASN A 107 12.05 0.80 9.80
N PRO A 108 11.80 1.01 8.50
CA PRO A 108 10.77 0.31 7.74
C PRO A 108 10.72 -1.22 7.91
N HIS A 109 11.86 -1.87 8.16
CA HIS A 109 11.92 -3.30 8.44
C HIS A 109 11.22 -3.68 9.75
N LEU A 110 11.33 -2.85 10.79
CA LEU A 110 10.67 -3.08 12.08
C LEU A 110 9.14 -2.93 11.98
N PHE A 111 8.63 -2.05 11.12
CA PHE A 111 7.18 -1.98 10.86
C PHE A 111 6.64 -3.29 10.33
N ARG A 112 7.40 -3.96 9.45
CA ARG A 112 7.01 -5.27 8.93
C ARG A 112 7.04 -6.32 10.03
N ASP A 113 8.07 -6.32 10.88
CA ASP A 113 8.17 -7.27 11.99
C ASP A 113 7.04 -7.07 13.00
N CYS A 114 6.68 -5.82 13.33
CA CYS A 114 5.53 -5.50 14.17
C CYS A 114 4.21 -5.89 13.52
N ALA A 115 4.00 -5.61 12.23
CA ALA A 115 2.77 -6.00 11.54
C ALA A 115 2.63 -7.53 11.44
N VAL A 116 3.73 -8.26 11.20
CA VAL A 116 3.76 -9.73 11.23
C VAL A 116 3.47 -10.24 12.64
N PHE A 117 4.05 -9.63 13.68
CA PHE A 117 3.76 -9.99 15.06
C PHE A 117 2.29 -9.72 15.42
N THR A 118 1.74 -8.56 15.10
CA THR A 118 0.32 -8.23 15.36
C THR A 118 -0.61 -9.16 14.58
N LEU A 119 -0.31 -9.46 13.32
CA LEU A 119 -1.08 -10.44 12.54
C LEU A 119 -0.97 -11.84 13.15
N ALA A 120 0.21 -12.27 13.60
CA ALA A 120 0.41 -13.56 14.27
C ALA A 120 -0.24 -13.61 15.67
N HIS A 121 -0.26 -12.50 16.39
CA HIS A 121 -0.87 -12.36 17.71
C HIS A 121 -2.40 -12.36 17.60
N ASN A 122 -2.96 -11.60 16.66
CA ASN A 122 -4.39 -11.58 16.39
C ASN A 122 -4.88 -12.89 15.74
N ALA A 123 -4.06 -13.54 14.90
CA ALA A 123 -4.34 -14.90 14.41
C ALA A 123 -4.21 -15.96 15.53
N GLY A 124 -3.36 -15.70 16.54
CA GLY A 124 -3.24 -16.53 17.73
C GLY A 124 -4.50 -16.54 18.60
N SER A 125 -5.30 -15.47 18.57
CA SER A 125 -6.59 -15.40 19.26
C SER A 125 -7.77 -16.03 18.50
N GLU A 126 -7.61 -16.46 17.24
CA GLU A 126 -8.68 -17.09 16.44
C GLU A 126 -8.49 -18.60 16.17
N MET A 127 -7.44 -19.25 16.68
CA MET A 127 -7.13 -20.69 16.55
C MET A 127 -7.07 -21.26 15.11
N GLY A 128 -5.98 -21.97 14.82
CA GLY A 128 -5.96 -23.00 13.77
C GLY A 128 -5.09 -22.65 12.57
N VAL A 129 -4.02 -23.42 12.41
CA VAL A 129 -3.26 -23.55 11.18
C VAL A 129 -4.23 -23.95 10.06
N GLY A 130 -4.51 -23.04 9.14
CA GLY A 130 -5.44 -23.28 8.03
C GLY A 130 -5.37 -22.20 6.96
N THR A 131 -4.36 -22.29 6.09
CA THR A 131 -4.40 -21.88 4.67
C THR A 131 -5.24 -20.65 4.31
N PHE A 132 -4.67 -19.45 4.45
CA PHE A 132 -5.13 -18.28 3.69
C PHE A 132 -4.65 -18.39 2.23
N ALA A 133 -5.30 -19.25 1.46
CA ALA A 133 -5.19 -19.26 0.01
C ALA A 133 -6.58 -19.43 -0.60
N ALA A 134 -6.88 -18.54 -1.55
CA ALA A 134 -8.03 -18.53 -2.44
C ALA A 134 -9.36 -18.00 -1.86
N HIS A 135 -9.52 -16.68 -1.92
CA HIS A 135 -10.78 -16.11 -2.39
C HIS A 135 -10.52 -15.42 -3.73
N ARG A 136 -11.01 -16.06 -4.79
CA ARG A 136 -11.03 -15.55 -6.17
C ARG A 136 -12.42 -14.99 -6.40
N PRO A 137 -12.63 -13.67 -6.56
CA PRO A 137 -13.94 -13.18 -6.97
C PRO A 137 -14.17 -13.50 -8.45
N ALA A 138 -15.38 -13.97 -8.76
CA ALA A 138 -15.83 -14.28 -10.10
C ALA A 138 -15.77 -13.04 -11.00
N ARG A 139 -15.12 -13.21 -12.16
CA ARG A 139 -15.04 -12.23 -13.23
C ARG A 139 -16.42 -12.16 -13.90
N ASN A 140 -17.23 -11.15 -13.56
CA ASN A 140 -18.43 -10.83 -14.32
C ASN A 140 -18.07 -9.82 -15.43
N ARG A 141 -18.14 -10.25 -16.68
CA ARG A 141 -18.20 -9.39 -17.86
C ARG A 141 -19.35 -9.88 -18.72
N ASP A 142 -20.54 -9.46 -18.36
CA ASP A 142 -21.59 -9.21 -19.35
C ASP A 142 -21.26 -7.88 -20.05
N SER A 143 -21.28 -7.89 -21.37
CA SER A 143 -22.21 -7.08 -22.19
C SER A 143 -21.73 -6.90 -23.63
N LEU A 144 -22.73 -6.84 -24.53
CA LEU A 144 -22.75 -6.40 -25.94
C LEU A 144 -22.57 -7.49 -27.00
N GLN A 145 -23.47 -7.75 -27.95
CA GLN A 145 -24.91 -7.56 -28.20
C GLN A 145 -25.17 -8.24 -29.57
N PRO A 146 -26.42 -8.47 -30.00
CA PRO A 146 -26.78 -9.31 -31.14
C PRO A 146 -26.73 -8.55 -32.48
N ARG A 147 -26.68 -9.27 -33.61
CA ARG A 147 -27.50 -8.96 -34.80
C ARG A 147 -27.29 -9.98 -35.95
N GLN A 148 -28.45 -10.44 -36.42
CA GLN A 148 -28.83 -10.97 -37.73
C GLN A 148 -28.30 -12.33 -38.17
#